data_AF-A0A0U5JFG6-F1
#
_entry.id   AF-A0A0U5JFG6-F1
#
_cell.length_a   1.000
_cell.length_b   1.000
_cell.length_c   1.000
_cell.angle_alpha   90.00
_cell.angle_beta   90.00
_cell.angle_gamma   90.00
#
_symmetry.space_group_name_H-M   'P 1'
#
loop_
_entity.id
_entity.type
_entity.pdbx_description
1 polymer ?
#
loop_
_entity_poly.entity_id
_entity_poly.type
_entity_poly.pdbx_seq_one_letter_code
_entity_poly.pdbx_strand_id
1 'polypeptide(L)'
;MSQDFIQLPELAEIQEDLNLAKQDIEAAVQEDSSLESLGAFVVEVINIIEGKAAAVKGNLDMKSKVDLAAHLTLLNSLMDEIFLANMEDELEFEEEEEEDTEEKR
;
A
#
# COMPACT_ATOMS: atom_id res chain seq x y z
N MET A 1 15.30 18.63 -26.68
CA MET A 1 14.23 17.70 -26.27
C MET A 1 14.64 17.12 -24.92
N SER A 2 14.26 17.73 -23.81
CA SER A 2 14.42 17.10 -22.49
C SER A 2 13.33 16.04 -22.39
N GLN A 3 13.69 14.77 -22.55
CA GLN A 3 12.79 13.69 -22.16
C GLN A 3 12.69 13.74 -20.64
N ASP A 4 11.53 14.16 -20.13
CA ASP A 4 11.16 13.92 -18.74
C ASP A 4 11.08 12.40 -18.55
N PHE A 5 12.16 11.79 -18.06
CA PHE A 5 12.32 10.34 -17.90
C PHE A 5 11.37 9.77 -16.82
N ILE A 6 10.86 10.63 -15.93
CA ILE A 6 9.91 10.27 -14.88
C ILE A 6 8.67 11.14 -15.04
N GLN A 7 7.55 10.48 -15.33
CA GLN A 7 6.23 11.08 -15.28
C GLN A 7 5.58 10.66 -13.96
N LEU A 8 5.27 11.66 -13.14
CA LEU A 8 4.49 11.47 -11.93
C LEU A 8 3.02 11.80 -12.24
N PRO A 9 2.07 11.15 -11.55
CA PRO A 9 0.67 11.58 -11.56
C PRO A 9 0.53 13.03 -11.07
N GLU A 10 -0.63 13.62 -11.29
CA GLU A 10 -0.88 14.96 -10.75
C GLU A 10 -0.87 14.92 -9.22
N LEU A 11 -0.40 15.99 -8.56
CA LEU A 11 -0.34 16.05 -7.09
C LEU A 11 -1.73 15.87 -6.44
N ALA A 12 -2.79 16.26 -7.14
CA ALA A 12 -4.17 16.06 -6.68
C ALA A 12 -4.56 14.58 -6.67
N GLU A 13 -4.19 13.83 -7.72
CA GLU A 13 -4.42 12.38 -7.81
C GLU A 13 -3.62 11.66 -6.72
N ILE A 14 -2.34 12.03 -6.53
CA ILE A 14 -1.52 11.48 -5.45
C ILE A 14 -2.18 11.72 -4.09
N GLN A 15 -2.71 12.92 -3.83
CA GLN A 15 -3.38 13.20 -2.56
C GLN A 15 -4.66 12.38 -2.36
N GLU A 16 -5.42 12.12 -3.41
CA GLU A 16 -6.61 11.26 -3.34
C GLU A 16 -6.20 9.82 -3.02
N ASP A 17 -5.22 9.27 -3.74
CA ASP A 17 -4.72 7.91 -3.56
C ASP A 17 -4.15 7.69 -2.14
N LEU A 18 -3.41 8.66 -1.60
CA LEU A 18 -2.87 8.58 -0.23
C LEU A 18 -3.97 8.58 0.83
N ASN A 19 -5.08 9.29 0.59
CA ASN A 19 -6.21 9.28 1.52
C ASN A 19 -6.95 7.94 1.48
N LEU A 20 -7.10 7.35 0.29
CA LEU A 20 -7.68 6.02 0.15
C LEU A 20 -6.81 4.97 0.85
N ALA A 21 -5.50 4.98 0.58
CA ALA A 21 -4.56 4.07 1.23
C ALA A 21 -4.60 4.15 2.76
N LYS A 22 -4.72 5.36 3.35
CA LYS A 22 -4.90 5.51 4.81
C LYS A 22 -6.15 4.81 5.33
N GLN A 23 -7.29 4.96 4.63
CA GLN A 23 -8.55 4.34 5.02
C GLN A 23 -8.46 2.81 4.91
N ASP A 24 -7.86 2.33 3.83
CA ASP A 24 -7.69 0.90 3.59
C ASP A 24 -6.80 0.24 4.66
N ILE A 25 -5.70 0.89 5.04
CA ILE A 25 -4.83 0.39 6.12
C ILE A 25 -5.53 0.44 7.47
N GLU A 26 -6.32 1.49 7.75
CA GLU A 26 -7.09 1.55 8.98
C GLU A 26 -8.11 0.40 9.06
N ALA A 27 -8.77 0.08 7.96
CA ALA A 27 -9.69 -1.06 7.89
C ALA A 27 -8.94 -2.39 8.06
N ALA A 28 -7.83 -2.61 7.35
CA ALA A 28 -7.05 -3.84 7.44
C ALA A 28 -6.52 -4.10 8.86
N VAL A 29 -6.03 -3.07 9.56
CA VAL A 29 -5.56 -3.19 10.95
C VAL A 29 -6.70 -3.43 11.94
N GLN A 30 -7.92 -2.94 11.66
CA GLN A 30 -9.10 -3.25 12.47
C GLN A 30 -9.54 -4.70 12.31
N GLU A 31 -9.33 -5.29 11.13
CA GLU A 31 -9.64 -6.69 10.84
C GLU A 31 -8.56 -7.63 11.39
N ASP A 32 -7.27 -7.29 11.22
CA ASP A 32 -6.14 -8.02 11.77
C ASP A 32 -5.17 -7.11 12.55
N SER A 33 -5.17 -7.28 13.87
CA SER A 33 -4.26 -6.58 14.79
C SER A 33 -2.77 -6.94 14.60
N SER A 34 -2.44 -8.07 13.95
CA SER A 34 -1.06 -8.43 13.67
C SER A 34 -0.37 -7.41 12.76
N LEU A 35 -1.17 -6.72 11.93
CA LEU A 35 -0.74 -5.70 10.99
C LEU A 35 -0.46 -4.34 11.63
N GLU A 36 -0.74 -4.12 12.92
CA GLU A 36 -0.60 -2.81 13.59
C GLU A 36 0.77 -2.16 13.35
N SER A 37 1.85 -2.94 13.46
CA SER A 37 3.21 -2.43 13.29
C SER A 37 3.50 -2.04 11.84
N LEU A 38 3.04 -2.85 10.88
CA LEU A 38 3.22 -2.59 9.46
C LEU A 38 2.34 -1.43 9.00
N GLY A 39 1.07 -1.40 9.41
CA GLY A 39 0.14 -0.30 9.15
C GLY A 39 0.63 1.04 9.70
N ALA A 40 1.19 1.07 10.91
CA ALA A 40 1.80 2.28 11.46
C ALA A 40 2.97 2.79 10.60
N PHE A 41 3.81 1.87 10.10
CA PHE A 41 4.90 2.20 9.20
C PHE A 41 4.39 2.74 7.85
N VAL A 42 3.36 2.13 7.27
CA VAL A 42 2.72 2.62 6.04
C VAL A 42 2.17 4.04 6.22
N VAL A 43 1.47 4.30 7.32
CA VAL A 43 0.96 5.64 7.64
C VAL A 43 2.10 6.66 7.75
N GLU A 44 3.24 6.28 8.34
CA GLU A 44 4.43 7.14 8.38
C GLU A 44 4.96 7.46 6.98
N VAL A 45 5.05 6.46 6.09
CA VAL A 45 5.44 6.66 4.69
C VAL A 45 4.47 7.60 3.98
N ILE A 46 3.16 7.45 4.16
CA ILE A 46 2.15 8.35 3.57
C ILE A 46 2.37 9.79 4.05
N ASN A 47 2.58 10.00 5.35
CA ASN A 47 2.82 11.34 5.90
C ASN A 47 4.09 11.98 5.33
N ILE A 48 5.13 11.18 5.05
CA ILE A 48 6.35 11.65 4.38
C ILE A 48 6.03 12.10 2.94
N ILE A 49 5.24 11.33 2.19
CA ILE A 49 4.84 11.65 0.82
C ILE A 49 4.01 12.94 0.81
N GLU A 50 3.03 13.08 1.71
CA GLU A 50 2.21 14.29 1.85
C GLU A 50 3.07 15.52 2.17
N GLY A 51 4.02 15.38 3.10
CA GLY A 51 4.95 16.45 3.45
C GLY A 51 5.80 16.88 2.26
N LYS A 52 6.29 15.93 1.46
CA LYS A 52 7.04 16.21 0.23
C LYS A 52 6.16 16.86 -0.83
N ALA A 53 4.96 16.34 -1.07
CA ALA A 53 4.01 16.89 -2.04
C ALA A 53 3.61 18.34 -1.67
N ALA A 54 3.35 18.61 -0.39
CA ALA A 54 2.99 19.94 0.10
C ALA A 54 4.15 20.96 0.03
N ALA A 55 5.39 20.49 0.19
CA ALA A 55 6.58 21.34 0.05
C ALA A 55 6.81 21.79 -1.41
N VAL A 56 6.25 21.06 -2.38
CA VAL A 56 6.33 21.42 -3.79
C VAL A 56 5.18 22.37 -4.15
N LYS A 57 5.45 23.66 -4.10
CA LYS A 57 4.60 24.68 -4.74
C LYS A 57 5.18 25.05 -6.11
N GLY A 58 4.96 24.21 -7.12
CA GLY A 58 5.36 24.51 -8.50
C GLY A 58 5.94 23.31 -9.25
N ASN A 59 6.85 23.59 -10.18
CA ASN A 59 7.45 22.56 -11.03
C ASN A 59 8.48 21.76 -10.19
N LEU A 60 8.24 20.46 -9.97
CA LEU A 60 9.21 19.61 -9.27
C LEU A 60 10.52 19.58 -10.05
N ASP A 61 11.64 19.81 -9.36
CA ASP A 61 12.95 19.47 -9.92
C ASP A 61 13.08 17.95 -10.05
N MET A 62 13.97 17.49 -10.92
CA MET A 62 14.13 16.05 -11.19
C MET A 62 14.45 15.26 -9.91
N LYS A 63 15.22 15.86 -8.98
CA LYS A 63 15.53 15.23 -7.70
C LYS A 63 14.28 14.97 -6.87
N SER A 64 13.41 15.98 -6.71
CA SER A 64 12.16 15.80 -5.95
C SER A 64 11.20 14.87 -6.67
N LYS A 65 11.20 14.84 -8.02
CA LYS A 65 10.41 13.85 -8.78
C LYS A 65 10.87 12.42 -8.49
N VAL A 66 12.18 12.16 -8.57
CA VAL A 66 12.77 10.84 -8.26
C VAL A 66 12.46 10.43 -6.82
N ASP A 67 12.64 11.37 -5.89
CA ASP A 67 12.42 11.14 -4.48
C ASP A 67 10.94 10.81 -4.19
N LEU A 68 10.00 11.58 -4.73
CA LEU A 68 8.57 11.29 -4.59
C LEU A 68 8.19 9.95 -5.24
N ALA A 69 8.71 9.65 -6.43
CA ALA A 69 8.48 8.37 -7.12
C ALA A 69 8.98 7.17 -6.30
N ALA A 70 10.14 7.30 -5.66
CA ALA A 70 10.69 6.25 -4.81
C ALA A 70 9.81 5.96 -3.60
N HIS A 71 9.28 7.01 -2.95
CA HIS A 71 8.38 6.83 -1.80
C HIS A 71 7.03 6.26 -2.22
N LEU A 72 6.48 6.68 -3.37
CA LEU A 72 5.25 6.08 -3.94
C LEU A 72 5.45 4.60 -4.29
N THR A 73 6.62 4.25 -4.82
CA THR A 73 6.95 2.85 -5.14
C THR A 73 7.04 2.02 -3.85
N LEU A 74 7.70 2.56 -2.82
CA LEU A 74 7.76 1.92 -1.50
C LEU A 74 6.36 1.72 -0.92
N LEU A 75 5.51 2.75 -0.98
CA LEU A 75 4.13 2.66 -0.51
C LEU A 75 3.40 1.51 -1.23
N ASN A 76 3.44 1.45 -2.55
CA ASN A 76 2.79 0.37 -3.29
C ASN A 76 3.27 -1.02 -2.85
N SER A 77 4.59 -1.21 -2.66
CA SER A 77 5.11 -2.49 -2.19
C SER A 77 4.64 -2.85 -0.77
N LEU A 78 4.49 -1.87 0.12
CA LEU A 78 3.98 -2.12 1.47
C LEU A 78 2.46 -2.40 1.49
N MET A 79 1.71 -1.71 0.63
CA MET A 79 0.28 -1.99 0.45
C MET A 79 0.07 -3.41 -0.07
N ASP A 80 0.88 -3.84 -1.05
CA ASP A 80 0.85 -5.22 -1.57
C ASP A 80 1.13 -6.23 -0.47
N GLU A 81 2.12 -5.99 0.40
CA GLU A 81 2.45 -6.87 1.53
C GLU A 81 1.29 -7.01 2.52
N ILE A 82 0.61 -5.91 2.86
CA ILE A 82 -0.55 -5.93 3.76
C ILE A 82 -1.72 -6.72 3.16
N PHE A 83 -2.03 -6.49 1.88
CA PHE A 83 -3.17 -7.18 1.26
C PHE A 83 -2.87 -8.62 0.87
N LEU A 84 -1.62 -8.94 0.53
CA LEU A 84 -1.21 -10.34 0.33
C LEU A 84 -1.23 -11.12 1.63
N ALA A 85 -0.80 -10.53 2.75
CA ALA A 85 -0.89 -11.17 4.06
C ALA A 85 -2.35 -11.54 4.40
N ASN A 86 -3.30 -10.62 4.15
CA ASN A 86 -4.72 -10.92 4.35
C ASN A 86 -5.25 -12.02 3.41
N MET A 87 -4.73 -12.13 2.18
CA MET A 87 -5.16 -13.16 1.23
C MET A 87 -4.53 -14.54 1.51
N GLU A 88 -3.29 -14.61 2.01
CA GLU A 88 -2.66 -15.89 2.38
C GLU A 88 -3.42 -16.53 3.56
N ASP A 89 -3.88 -15.74 4.52
CA ASP A 89 -4.71 -16.23 5.63
C ASP A 89 -6.10 -16.72 5.16
N GLU A 90 -6.69 -16.17 4.09
CA GLU A 90 -7.95 -16.69 3.52
C GLU A 90 -7.76 -18.04 2.80
N LEU A 91 -6.59 -18.28 2.21
CA LEU A 91 -6.31 -19.49 1.42
C LEU A 91 -5.95 -20.71 2.28
N GLU A 92 -5.41 -20.53 3.49
CA GLU A 92 -5.12 -21.65 4.40
C GLU A 92 -6.40 -22.29 5.00
N PHE A 93 -7.56 -21.63 4.92
CA PHE A 93 -8.83 -22.17 5.47
C PHE A 93 -9.61 -23.10 4.52
N GLU A 94 -9.25 -23.21 3.23
CA GLU A 94 -10.00 -24.03 2.27
C GLU A 94 -9.49 -25.48 2.11
N GLU A 95 -8.40 -25.89 2.77
CA GLU A 95 -7.82 -27.23 2.60
C GLU A 95 -8.21 -28.29 3.66
N GLU A 96 -9.08 -28.00 4.63
CA GLU A 96 -9.43 -28.95 5.74
C GLU A 96 -10.84 -29.57 5.72
N GLU A 97 -11.57 -29.65 4.60
CA GLU A 97 -12.85 -30.38 4.54
C GLU A 97 -13.00 -31.37 3.35
N GLU A 98 -12.05 -32.30 3.16
CA GLU A 98 -12.33 -33.57 2.47
C GLU A 98 -11.59 -34.75 3.12
N GLU A 99 -12.01 -35.19 4.32
CA GLU A 99 -11.71 -36.54 4.82
C GLU A 99 -12.99 -37.37 5.00
N ASP A 100 -13.31 -38.09 3.92
CA ASP A 100 -13.61 -39.52 3.89
C ASP A 100 -14.81 -40.03 4.73
N THR A 101 -16.01 -39.96 4.15
CA THR A 101 -17.13 -40.84 4.54
C THR A 101 -17.32 -41.96 3.53
N GLU A 102 -16.39 -42.93 3.50
CA GLU A 102 -16.73 -44.28 3.05
C GLU A 102 -16.50 -45.34 4.15
N GLU A 103 -17.50 -46.20 4.26
CA GLU A 103 -17.45 -47.55 4.82
C GLU A 103 -17.48 -47.72 6.36
N LYS A 104 -18.70 -47.94 6.89
CA LYS A 104 -19.06 -49.20 7.60
C LYS A 104 -20.53 -49.25 8.06
N ARG A 105 -21.32 -50.04 7.34
CA ARG A 105 -22.31 -51.07 7.75
C ARG A 105 -23.62 -51.05 7.00
#